data_AF-A0A2N1SK12-F1
#
_entry.id   AF-A0A2N1SK12-F1
#
_cell.length_a   1.000
_cell.length_b   1.000
_cell.length_c   1.000
_cell.angle_alpha   90.00
_cell.angle_beta   90.00
_cell.angle_gamma   90.00
#
_symmetry.space_group_name_H-M   'P 1'
#
loop_
_entity.id
_entity.type
_entity.pdbx_description
1 polymer ?
#
loop_
_entity_poly.entity_id
_entity_poly.type
_entity_poly.pdbx_seq_one_letter_code
_entity_poly.pdbx_strand_id
1 'polypeptide(L)'
;MRLYPDYQQPIIEALIVLEDSGIDRFPVSLHAIQHQFHNLFEFCSYGKLMEQSGISQKNCFKFFGSEDGAAVMDERCGKYIVYYNEKKKKQRIRFTIAHEIGHIFLGHHEEYGKPILERGGVGQELYKRLENEANCFARNLLCPAYHTERLLDSHGISKVADGSEGWVVIQQTPVTSNLKARFSAESLIEKAFDISSPAAKARIGLLQADINKYSTSKIDWESTKHIKHAATWYCSHCGWVRLPGASHCFECGRKQFTFKINDSGFSYRDLGVNFHTQFSPCPVCGNEIFSEDAGYCRICGTPLTNPCTHDPSHLNHPEAKHCYACGKPTAFKDSEYHLQIKQSLEKYTEGDFSMIYKSEIKYDRKTNKVKECPRCQNEEFSADATYCRICGLPLVNRCIPAQWEDDYGNLHDSQSHENLPDSRFCEQCGEPTVYLQNKLLKTYREVLGLPEDDEKVRFDNDIPF
;
A
#
# COMPACT_ATOMS: atom_id res chain seq x y z
N MET A 1 -26.79 -10.21 -40.43
CA MET A 1 -26.46 -8.98 -39.69
C MET A 1 -27.14 -9.05 -38.32
N ARG A 2 -26.37 -9.04 -37.24
CA ARG A 2 -26.90 -9.08 -35.88
C ARG A 2 -27.37 -7.67 -35.50
N LEU A 3 -28.62 -7.54 -35.06
CA LEU A 3 -29.24 -6.26 -34.69
C LEU A 3 -29.32 -6.05 -33.17
N TYR A 4 -29.13 -7.11 -32.37
CA TYR A 4 -29.13 -7.03 -30.92
C TYR A 4 -27.70 -7.00 -30.38
N PRO A 5 -27.40 -6.19 -29.36
CA PRO A 5 -26.05 -6.10 -28.81
C PRO A 5 -25.56 -7.43 -28.24
N ASP A 6 -24.30 -7.75 -28.53
CA ASP A 6 -23.51 -8.67 -27.74
C ASP A 6 -22.77 -7.91 -26.67
N TYR A 7 -23.11 -8.15 -25.41
CA TYR A 7 -22.34 -7.56 -24.31
C TYR A 7 -21.16 -8.44 -23.89
N GLN A 8 -21.06 -9.69 -24.38
CA GLN A 8 -19.96 -10.59 -24.04
C GLN A 8 -18.65 -10.15 -24.69
N GLN A 9 -18.64 -9.97 -26.01
CA GLN A 9 -17.43 -9.57 -26.75
C GLN A 9 -16.83 -8.24 -26.24
N PRO A 10 -17.61 -7.16 -26.02
CA PRO A 10 -17.11 -5.93 -25.40
C PRO A 10 -16.46 -6.10 -24.03
N ILE A 11 -16.95 -7.03 -23.20
CA ILE A 11 -16.35 -7.32 -21.89
C ILE A 11 -15.01 -8.01 -22.08
N ILE A 12 -14.96 -9.04 -22.93
CA ILE A 12 -13.73 -9.81 -23.20
C ILE A 12 -12.64 -8.90 -23.76
N GLU A 13 -12.95 -8.13 -24.81
CA GLU A 13 -11.99 -7.22 -25.44
C GLU A 13 -11.49 -6.16 -24.46
N ALA A 14 -12.36 -5.62 -23.59
CA ALA A 14 -11.92 -4.68 -22.57
C ALA A 14 -10.90 -5.29 -21.60
N LEU A 15 -11.07 -6.54 -21.18
CA LEU A 15 -10.13 -7.22 -20.29
C LEU A 15 -8.80 -7.54 -20.99
N ILE A 16 -8.85 -7.98 -22.26
CA ILE A 16 -7.65 -8.21 -23.08
C ILE A 16 -6.84 -6.91 -23.20
N VAL A 17 -7.49 -5.79 -23.51
CA VAL A 17 -6.82 -4.49 -23.62
C VAL A 17 -6.16 -4.07 -22.31
N LEU A 18 -6.76 -4.36 -21.15
CA LEU A 18 -6.14 -4.08 -19.84
C LEU A 18 -4.88 -4.91 -19.61
N GLU A 19 -4.96 -6.20 -19.91
CA GLU A 19 -3.84 -7.15 -19.77
C GLU A 19 -2.69 -6.79 -20.71
N ASP A 20 -2.97 -6.66 -22.00
CA ASP A 20 -1.98 -6.40 -23.04
C ASP A 20 -1.28 -5.04 -22.86
N SER A 21 -1.98 -4.07 -22.26
CA SER A 21 -1.42 -2.76 -21.94
C SER A 21 -0.60 -2.72 -20.64
N GLY A 22 -0.47 -3.86 -19.94
CA GLY A 22 0.26 -3.96 -18.67
C GLY A 22 -0.32 -3.08 -17.57
N ILE A 23 -1.64 -2.88 -17.55
CA ILE A 23 -2.29 -2.05 -16.53
C ILE A 23 -2.20 -2.75 -15.18
N ASP A 24 -1.54 -2.14 -14.21
CA ASP A 24 -1.36 -2.72 -12.86
C ASP A 24 -2.27 -2.07 -11.80
N ARG A 25 -2.95 -0.96 -12.14
CA ARG A 25 -3.79 -0.20 -11.21
C ARG A 25 -4.95 0.55 -11.85
N PHE A 26 -6.05 0.68 -11.10
CA PHE A 26 -7.11 1.66 -11.35
C PHE A 26 -6.85 2.97 -10.60
N PRO A 27 -7.20 4.14 -11.18
CA PRO A 27 -7.84 4.33 -12.49
C PRO A 27 -6.94 4.01 -13.69
N VAL A 28 -7.53 3.45 -14.76
CA VAL A 28 -6.78 3.07 -15.97
C VAL A 28 -6.12 4.28 -16.63
N SER A 29 -4.86 4.13 -17.04
CA SER A 29 -4.13 5.11 -17.84
C SER A 29 -4.40 4.87 -19.33
N LEU A 30 -5.23 5.73 -19.95
CA LEU A 30 -5.50 5.65 -21.39
C LEU A 30 -4.24 5.90 -22.24
N HIS A 31 -3.27 6.66 -21.72
CA HIS A 31 -1.99 6.88 -22.39
C HIS A 31 -1.10 5.62 -22.37
N ALA A 32 -1.18 4.79 -21.32
CA ALA A 32 -0.49 3.50 -21.31
C ALA A 32 -1.06 2.57 -22.40
N ILE A 33 -2.39 2.56 -22.56
CA ILE A 33 -3.06 1.85 -23.65
C ILE A 33 -2.60 2.40 -25.02
N GLN A 34 -2.62 3.72 -25.22
CA GLN A 34 -2.14 4.32 -26.48
C GLN A 34 -0.68 3.96 -26.75
N HIS A 35 0.18 3.92 -25.73
CA HIS A 35 1.58 3.54 -25.88
C HIS A 35 1.72 2.08 -26.37
N GLN A 36 0.95 1.16 -25.79
CA GLN A 36 0.90 -0.23 -26.24
C GLN A 36 0.40 -0.34 -27.68
N PHE A 37 -0.66 0.37 -28.02
CA PHE A 37 -1.33 0.33 -29.32
C PHE A 37 -0.95 1.52 -30.23
N HIS A 38 0.29 2.01 -30.14
CA HIS A 38 0.74 3.24 -30.80
C HIS A 38 0.67 3.20 -32.35
N ASN A 39 0.71 2.00 -32.92
CA ASN A 39 0.54 1.78 -34.36
C ASN A 39 -0.93 1.74 -34.79
N LEU A 40 -1.86 1.49 -33.87
CA LEU A 40 -3.28 1.35 -34.17
C LEU A 40 -4.01 2.70 -34.07
N PHE A 41 -3.76 3.47 -33.00
CA PHE A 41 -4.42 4.76 -32.82
C PHE A 41 -3.59 5.80 -32.07
N GLU A 42 -4.02 7.06 -32.15
CA GLU A 42 -3.52 8.17 -31.33
C GLU A 42 -4.62 9.12 -30.88
N PHE A 43 -4.38 9.84 -29.78
CA PHE A 43 -5.30 10.84 -29.24
C PHE A 43 -4.96 12.24 -29.77
N CYS A 44 -5.99 12.96 -30.19
CA CYS A 44 -5.88 14.35 -30.60
C CYS A 44 -7.03 15.17 -29.99
N SER A 45 -6.73 16.28 -29.32
CA SER A 45 -7.79 17.15 -28.82
C SER A 45 -8.42 17.92 -29.97
N TYR A 46 -9.70 18.28 -29.85
CA TYR A 46 -10.34 19.19 -30.79
C TYR A 46 -9.60 20.53 -30.86
N GLY A 47 -9.10 21.04 -29.73
CA GLY A 47 -8.23 22.22 -29.69
C GLY A 47 -7.05 22.14 -30.63
N LYS A 48 -6.29 21.03 -30.56
CA LYS A 48 -5.11 20.79 -31.39
C LYS A 48 -5.48 20.68 -32.87
N LEU A 49 -6.58 19.98 -33.19
CA LEU A 49 -7.08 19.91 -34.57
C LEU A 49 -7.44 21.29 -35.12
N MET A 50 -8.17 22.10 -34.35
CA MET A 50 -8.59 23.43 -34.77
C MET A 50 -7.39 24.35 -35.03
N GLU A 51 -6.35 24.26 -34.20
CA GLU A 51 -5.10 25.00 -34.40
C GLU A 51 -4.38 24.57 -35.68
N GLN A 52 -4.30 23.26 -35.95
CA GLN A 52 -3.60 22.72 -37.12
C GLN A 52 -4.34 22.94 -38.45
N SER A 53 -5.67 22.94 -38.42
CA SER A 53 -6.52 23.01 -39.63
C SER A 53 -7.15 24.38 -39.87
N GLY A 54 -7.11 25.29 -38.88
CA GLY A 54 -7.75 26.61 -38.96
C GLY A 54 -9.28 26.57 -38.93
N ILE A 55 -9.91 25.44 -38.57
CA ILE A 55 -11.37 25.33 -38.53
C ILE A 55 -11.94 25.92 -37.22
N SER A 56 -13.12 26.56 -37.32
CA SER A 56 -13.83 27.03 -36.13
C SER A 56 -14.41 25.87 -35.31
N GLN A 57 -14.65 26.09 -34.01
CA GLN A 57 -15.29 25.12 -33.12
C GLN A 57 -16.64 24.62 -33.67
N LYS A 58 -17.46 25.52 -34.22
CA LYS A 58 -18.75 25.16 -34.82
C LYS A 58 -18.57 24.23 -36.02
N ASN A 59 -17.56 24.48 -36.86
CA ASN A 59 -17.27 23.63 -38.01
C ASN A 59 -16.66 22.30 -37.58
N CYS A 60 -15.82 22.28 -36.54
CA CYS A 60 -15.28 21.05 -35.95
C CYS A 60 -16.40 20.13 -35.45
N PHE A 61 -17.34 20.66 -34.67
CA PHE A 61 -18.49 19.87 -34.16
C PHE A 61 -19.39 19.38 -35.29
N LYS A 62 -19.61 20.23 -36.31
CA LYS A 62 -20.39 19.84 -37.49
C LYS A 62 -19.67 18.75 -38.31
N PHE A 63 -18.35 18.81 -38.42
CA PHE A 63 -17.54 17.85 -39.17
C PHE A 63 -17.61 16.46 -38.54
N PHE A 64 -17.45 16.35 -37.22
CA PHE A 64 -17.53 15.06 -36.53
C PHE A 64 -18.95 14.63 -36.17
N GLY A 65 -19.93 15.53 -36.21
CA GLY A 65 -21.30 15.25 -35.75
C GLY A 65 -21.42 15.04 -34.23
N SER A 66 -20.36 15.34 -33.47
CA SER A 66 -20.27 15.09 -32.03
C SER A 66 -19.51 16.22 -31.33
N GLU A 67 -20.07 16.71 -30.23
CA GLU A 67 -19.42 17.70 -29.36
C GLU A 67 -18.44 17.08 -28.37
N ASP A 68 -18.40 15.75 -28.25
CA ASP A 68 -17.65 15.06 -27.21
C ASP A 68 -16.38 14.40 -27.74
N GLY A 69 -16.47 13.68 -28.85
CA GLY A 69 -15.36 12.97 -29.48
C GLY A 69 -15.79 12.17 -30.70
N ALA A 70 -14.81 11.64 -31.43
CA ALA A 70 -15.00 10.79 -32.61
C ALA A 70 -13.70 10.05 -32.97
N ALA A 71 -13.78 8.81 -33.45
CA ALA A 71 -12.68 8.10 -34.09
C ALA A 71 -12.74 8.22 -35.63
N VAL A 72 -11.62 8.57 -36.26
CA VAL A 72 -11.47 8.63 -37.72
C VAL A 72 -10.21 7.89 -38.14
N MET A 73 -10.30 7.06 -39.18
CA MET A 73 -9.14 6.38 -39.77
C MET A 73 -8.43 7.29 -40.78
N ASP A 74 -7.10 7.45 -40.65
CA ASP A 74 -6.28 8.05 -41.70
C ASP A 74 -5.99 6.99 -42.77
N GLU A 75 -6.68 7.07 -43.91
CA GLU A 75 -6.55 6.12 -45.02
C GLU A 75 -5.12 6.01 -45.57
N ARG A 76 -4.25 7.00 -45.34
CA ARG A 76 -2.88 7.01 -45.86
C ARG A 76 -1.96 6.06 -45.10
N CYS A 77 -2.17 5.90 -43.79
CA CYS A 77 -1.33 5.08 -42.92
C CYS A 77 -2.08 3.96 -42.20
N GLY A 78 -3.41 3.89 -42.32
CA GLY A 78 -4.25 2.89 -41.67
C GLY A 78 -4.38 3.08 -40.16
N LYS A 79 -3.96 4.23 -39.63
CA LYS A 79 -4.00 4.54 -38.20
C LYS A 79 -5.26 5.33 -37.85
N TYR A 80 -5.88 5.02 -36.72
CA TYR A 80 -7.00 5.80 -36.21
C TYR A 80 -6.54 7.03 -35.41
N ILE A 81 -7.25 8.14 -35.57
CA ILE A 81 -7.13 9.32 -34.71
C ILE A 81 -8.41 9.41 -33.91
N VAL A 82 -8.28 9.29 -32.59
CA VAL A 82 -9.37 9.45 -31.63
C VAL A 82 -9.37 10.89 -31.15
N TYR A 83 -10.37 11.63 -31.62
CA TYR A 83 -10.60 12.99 -31.23
C TYR A 83 -11.45 13.10 -29.98
N TYR A 84 -11.15 14.08 -29.14
CA TYR A 84 -11.92 14.37 -27.93
C TYR A 84 -11.98 15.86 -27.62
N ASN A 85 -13.06 16.28 -26.96
CA ASN A 85 -13.24 17.64 -26.50
C ASN A 85 -12.60 17.86 -25.13
N GLU A 86 -11.43 18.49 -25.12
CA GLU A 86 -10.65 18.78 -23.93
C GLU A 86 -11.32 19.76 -22.95
N LYS A 87 -12.39 20.45 -23.36
CA LYS A 87 -13.17 21.35 -22.50
C LYS A 87 -14.19 20.63 -21.60
N LYS A 88 -14.40 19.32 -21.80
CA LYS A 88 -15.33 18.51 -20.99
C LYS A 88 -14.67 18.15 -19.65
N LYS A 89 -15.46 17.72 -18.66
CA LYS A 89 -14.91 17.22 -17.38
C LYS A 89 -14.01 16.00 -17.63
N LYS A 90 -12.93 15.87 -16.85
CA LYS A 90 -11.94 14.78 -16.96
C LYS A 90 -12.59 13.40 -17.12
N GLN A 91 -13.57 13.08 -16.28
CA GLN A 91 -14.25 11.78 -16.31
C GLN A 91 -15.08 11.56 -17.58
N ARG A 92 -15.64 12.64 -18.17
CA ARG A 92 -16.35 12.57 -19.46
C ARG A 92 -15.38 12.38 -20.61
N ILE A 93 -14.23 13.06 -20.59
CA ILE A 93 -13.16 12.86 -21.58
C ILE A 93 -12.70 11.41 -21.55
N ARG A 94 -12.40 10.87 -20.36
CA ARG A 94 -11.99 9.47 -20.17
C ARG A 94 -12.99 8.49 -20.77
N PHE A 95 -14.28 8.68 -20.46
CA PHE A 95 -15.33 7.83 -21.01
C PHE A 95 -15.44 7.95 -22.53
N THR A 96 -15.36 9.17 -23.06
CA THR A 96 -15.45 9.41 -24.51
C THR A 96 -14.32 8.72 -25.25
N ILE A 97 -13.06 8.91 -24.81
CA ILE A 97 -11.91 8.24 -25.43
C ILE A 97 -12.07 6.71 -25.33
N ALA A 98 -12.47 6.18 -24.17
CA ALA A 98 -12.71 4.74 -23.99
C ALA A 98 -13.82 4.19 -24.90
N HIS A 99 -14.85 4.99 -25.17
CA HIS A 99 -15.94 4.66 -26.08
C HIS A 99 -15.46 4.62 -27.53
N GLU A 100 -14.73 5.64 -27.97
CA GLU A 100 -14.18 5.71 -29.33
C GLU A 100 -13.19 4.58 -29.62
N ILE A 101 -12.26 4.26 -28.70
CA ILE A 101 -11.38 3.09 -28.89
C ILE A 101 -12.16 1.78 -28.85
N GLY A 102 -13.31 1.74 -28.16
CA GLY A 102 -14.22 0.60 -28.21
C GLY A 102 -14.75 0.34 -29.62
N HIS A 103 -15.09 1.39 -30.38
CA HIS A 103 -15.44 1.23 -31.79
C HIS A 103 -14.28 0.68 -32.64
N ILE A 104 -13.04 1.04 -32.31
CA ILE A 104 -11.84 0.54 -33.00
C ILE A 104 -11.63 -0.94 -32.70
N PHE A 105 -11.52 -1.32 -31.42
CA PHE A 105 -11.25 -2.71 -31.01
C PHE A 105 -12.37 -3.69 -31.40
N LEU A 106 -13.62 -3.23 -31.42
CA LEU A 106 -14.76 -4.06 -31.83
C LEU A 106 -14.97 -4.09 -33.36
N GLY A 107 -14.13 -3.41 -34.14
CA GLY A 107 -14.25 -3.39 -35.60
C GLY A 107 -15.52 -2.70 -36.13
N HIS A 108 -16.17 -1.87 -35.32
CA HIS A 108 -17.43 -1.22 -35.68
C HIS A 108 -17.30 -0.36 -36.95
N HIS A 109 -16.14 0.23 -37.21
CA HIS A 109 -15.87 1.03 -38.42
C HIS A 109 -15.98 0.21 -39.72
N GLU A 110 -15.70 -1.09 -39.69
CA GLU A 110 -15.86 -1.98 -40.85
C GLU A 110 -17.33 -2.37 -41.03
N GLU A 111 -18.05 -2.58 -39.91
CA GLU A 111 -19.49 -2.86 -39.92
C GLU A 111 -20.31 -1.66 -40.44
N TYR A 112 -19.82 -0.43 -40.28
CA TYR A 112 -20.46 0.81 -40.78
C TYR A 112 -20.49 0.98 -42.31
N GLY A 113 -20.00 0.02 -43.09
CA GLY A 113 -19.84 0.13 -44.54
C GLY A 113 -20.98 0.83 -45.32
N LYS A 114 -20.63 1.38 -46.49
CA LYS A 114 -21.52 2.12 -47.41
C LYS A 114 -22.95 1.57 -47.65
N PRO A 115 -23.30 0.26 -47.51
CA PRO A 115 -24.68 -0.19 -47.76
C PRO A 115 -25.74 0.21 -46.71
N ILE A 116 -25.36 0.81 -45.57
CA ILE A 116 -26.28 1.01 -44.43
C ILE A 116 -27.13 2.28 -44.54
N LEU A 117 -26.60 3.34 -45.16
CA LEU A 117 -27.32 4.62 -45.33
C LEU A 117 -28.52 4.52 -46.30
N GLU A 118 -28.65 3.43 -47.05
CA GLU A 118 -29.71 3.22 -48.04
C GLU A 118 -30.92 2.42 -47.53
N ARG A 119 -30.88 1.87 -46.30
CA ARG A 119 -31.96 1.00 -45.77
C ARG A 119 -32.54 1.57 -44.47
N GLY A 120 -33.59 2.37 -44.60
CA GLY A 120 -34.33 2.95 -43.48
C GLY A 120 -34.73 1.91 -42.41
N GLY A 121 -34.70 2.32 -41.13
CA GLY A 121 -35.01 1.49 -39.95
C GLY A 121 -33.90 0.53 -39.52
N VAL A 122 -33.37 -0.26 -40.46
CA VAL A 122 -32.32 -1.27 -40.19
C VAL A 122 -30.99 -0.62 -39.78
N GLY A 123 -30.63 0.52 -40.41
CA GLY A 123 -29.42 1.26 -40.04
C GLY A 123 -29.47 1.88 -38.64
N GLN A 124 -30.66 2.26 -38.15
CA GLN A 124 -30.82 2.85 -36.82
C GLN A 124 -30.66 1.82 -35.70
N GLU A 125 -31.22 0.61 -35.86
CA GLU A 125 -31.03 -0.47 -34.90
C GLU A 125 -29.58 -0.98 -34.88
N LEU A 126 -28.92 -1.04 -36.05
CA LEU A 126 -27.49 -1.36 -36.12
C LEU A 126 -26.66 -0.28 -35.41
N TYR A 127 -26.89 1.01 -35.70
CA TYR A 127 -26.20 2.11 -35.02
C TYR A 127 -26.36 2.00 -33.50
N LYS A 128 -27.59 1.81 -33.03
CA LYS A 128 -27.90 1.63 -31.61
C LYS A 128 -27.21 0.40 -31.00
N ARG A 129 -27.08 -0.71 -31.73
CA ARG A 129 -26.31 -1.88 -31.32
C ARG A 129 -24.85 -1.52 -31.08
N LEU A 130 -24.18 -0.96 -32.09
CA LEU A 130 -22.75 -0.64 -32.05
C LEU A 130 -22.41 0.36 -30.93
N GLU A 131 -23.25 1.39 -30.76
CA GLU A 131 -23.14 2.35 -29.66
C GLU A 131 -23.28 1.69 -28.28
N ASN A 132 -24.22 0.75 -28.12
CA ASN A 132 -24.41 0.02 -26.88
C ASN A 132 -23.22 -0.92 -26.58
N GLU A 133 -22.67 -1.56 -27.61
CA GLU A 133 -21.49 -2.41 -27.51
C GLU A 133 -20.24 -1.58 -27.12
N ALA A 134 -20.02 -0.43 -27.76
CA ALA A 134 -18.95 0.51 -27.41
C ALA A 134 -19.11 1.10 -26.00
N ASN A 135 -20.34 1.43 -25.58
CA ASN A 135 -20.63 1.82 -24.20
C ASN A 135 -20.33 0.70 -23.19
N CYS A 136 -20.61 -0.56 -23.55
CA CYS A 136 -20.29 -1.72 -22.71
C CYS A 136 -18.77 -1.92 -22.58
N PHE A 137 -18.05 -1.79 -23.69
CA PHE A 137 -16.59 -1.81 -23.73
C PHE A 137 -16.02 -0.72 -22.83
N ALA A 138 -16.39 0.55 -23.03
CA ALA A 138 -15.89 1.68 -22.25
C ALA A 138 -16.14 1.52 -20.74
N ARG A 139 -17.34 1.04 -20.37
CA ARG A 139 -17.71 0.79 -18.98
C ARG A 139 -16.81 -0.28 -18.37
N ASN A 140 -16.51 -1.36 -19.09
CA ASN A 140 -15.69 -2.47 -18.58
C ASN A 140 -14.19 -2.22 -18.69
N LEU A 141 -13.74 -1.36 -19.61
CA LEU A 141 -12.35 -0.90 -19.66
C LEU A 141 -12.04 0.00 -18.46
N LEU A 142 -12.88 1.01 -18.20
CA LEU A 142 -12.61 1.98 -17.14
C LEU A 142 -12.96 1.47 -15.74
N CYS A 143 -13.95 0.59 -15.63
CA CYS A 143 -14.48 0.10 -14.37
C CYS A 143 -15.04 -1.33 -14.56
N PRO A 144 -14.18 -2.36 -14.68
CA PRO A 144 -14.64 -3.72 -14.90
C PRO A 144 -15.55 -4.23 -13.77
N ALA A 145 -16.54 -5.05 -14.13
CA ALA A 145 -17.53 -5.57 -13.18
C ALA A 145 -16.89 -6.35 -12.02
N TYR A 146 -15.99 -7.29 -12.31
CA TYR A 146 -15.32 -8.11 -11.29
C TYR A 146 -14.51 -7.25 -10.28
N HIS A 147 -13.75 -6.27 -10.78
CA HIS A 147 -13.00 -5.33 -9.95
C HIS A 147 -13.91 -4.45 -9.10
N THR A 148 -15.08 -4.09 -9.64
CA THR A 148 -16.11 -3.37 -8.89
C THR A 148 -16.66 -4.22 -7.74
N GLU A 149 -16.98 -5.50 -7.99
CA GLU A 149 -17.47 -6.42 -6.98
C GLU A 149 -16.44 -6.60 -5.84
N ARG A 150 -15.17 -6.85 -6.18
CA ARG A 150 -14.08 -6.92 -5.19
C ARG A 150 -13.95 -5.66 -4.34
N LEU A 151 -14.07 -4.48 -4.94
CA LEU A 151 -14.03 -3.21 -4.23
C LEU A 151 -15.17 -3.14 -3.21
N LEU A 152 -16.40 -3.49 -3.62
CA LEU A 152 -17.57 -3.48 -2.73
C LEU A 152 -17.43 -4.51 -1.60
N ASP A 153 -17.02 -5.74 -1.92
CA ASP A 153 -16.82 -6.82 -0.95
C ASP A 153 -15.75 -6.46 0.09
N SER A 154 -14.62 -5.88 -0.35
CA SER A 154 -13.57 -5.42 0.56
C SER A 154 -14.04 -4.31 1.49
N HIS A 155 -15.10 -3.58 1.14
CA HIS A 155 -15.75 -2.57 1.97
C HIS A 155 -16.97 -3.09 2.72
N GLY A 156 -17.29 -4.39 2.61
CA GLY A 156 -18.42 -5.04 3.26
C GLY A 156 -19.77 -4.60 2.70
N ILE A 157 -19.80 -4.13 1.44
CA ILE A 157 -21.01 -3.69 0.75
C ILE A 157 -21.58 -4.83 -0.08
N SER A 158 -22.87 -5.10 0.07
CA SER A 158 -23.59 -6.07 -0.76
C SER A 158 -25.00 -5.58 -1.09
N LYS A 159 -25.62 -6.21 -2.08
CA LYS A 159 -27.00 -5.94 -2.48
C LYS A 159 -27.99 -6.55 -1.49
N VAL A 160 -29.02 -5.81 -1.09
CA VAL A 160 -30.09 -6.33 -0.21
C VAL A 160 -31.02 -7.25 -1.02
N ALA A 161 -31.36 -8.41 -0.45
CA ALA A 161 -32.23 -9.40 -1.10
C ALA A 161 -33.73 -9.02 -1.05
N ASP A 162 -34.16 -8.28 -0.01
CA ASP A 162 -35.56 -8.07 0.36
C ASP A 162 -36.27 -6.90 -0.36
N GLY A 163 -35.93 -6.64 -1.63
CA GLY A 163 -36.69 -5.70 -2.46
C GLY A 163 -36.56 -4.20 -2.09
N SER A 164 -35.73 -3.86 -1.10
CA SER A 164 -35.25 -2.48 -0.93
C SER A 164 -34.16 -2.21 -1.96
N GLU A 165 -34.36 -1.21 -2.82
CA GLU A 165 -33.37 -0.81 -3.81
C GLU A 165 -32.12 -0.25 -3.10
N GLY A 166 -31.02 -1.00 -3.06
CA GLY A 166 -29.76 -0.45 -2.55
C GLY A 166 -28.64 -1.45 -2.36
N TRP A 167 -27.41 -0.94 -2.53
CA TRP A 167 -26.17 -1.58 -2.06
C TRP A 167 -25.82 -0.98 -0.71
N VAL A 168 -25.76 -1.81 0.33
CA VAL A 168 -25.59 -1.36 1.72
C VAL A 168 -24.41 -2.07 2.36
N VAL A 169 -23.82 -1.44 3.37
CA VAL A 169 -22.80 -2.08 4.22
C VAL A 169 -23.50 -3.12 5.08
N ILE A 170 -23.20 -4.40 4.85
CA ILE A 170 -23.78 -5.52 5.60
C ILE A 170 -22.82 -6.08 6.66
N GLN A 171 -21.53 -5.79 6.54
CA GLN A 171 -20.50 -6.26 7.47
C GLN A 171 -19.32 -5.28 7.58
N GLN A 172 -18.61 -5.31 8.70
CA GLN A 172 -17.33 -4.61 8.83
C GLN A 172 -16.19 -5.52 8.34
N THR A 173 -15.26 -4.95 7.57
CA THR A 173 -14.05 -5.61 7.09
C THR A 173 -12.82 -4.95 7.73
N PRO A 174 -11.59 -5.47 7.58
CA PRO A 174 -10.39 -4.73 8.00
C PRO A 174 -10.30 -3.31 7.39
N VAL A 175 -10.83 -3.10 6.18
CA VAL A 175 -10.84 -1.79 5.50
C VAL A 175 -11.82 -0.82 6.15
N THR A 176 -12.96 -1.30 6.69
CA THR A 176 -14.06 -0.45 7.18
C THR A 176 -14.33 -0.54 8.68
N SER A 177 -13.73 -1.52 9.36
CA SER A 177 -13.79 -1.68 10.82
C SER A 177 -13.27 -0.41 11.49
N ASN A 178 -13.99 0.08 12.50
CA ASN A 178 -13.68 1.34 13.21
C ASN A 178 -13.64 2.61 12.35
N LEU A 179 -14.02 2.54 11.07
CA LEU A 179 -14.07 3.71 10.20
C LEU A 179 -15.35 4.50 10.46
N LYS A 180 -15.21 5.73 10.97
CA LYS A 180 -16.36 6.62 11.24
C LYS A 180 -16.90 7.33 10.00
N ALA A 181 -16.28 7.14 8.83
CA ALA A 181 -16.69 7.78 7.59
C ALA A 181 -17.93 7.11 7.01
N ARG A 182 -18.90 7.91 6.57
CA ARG A 182 -20.04 7.43 5.77
C ARG A 182 -19.65 7.44 4.29
N PHE A 183 -19.97 6.37 3.58
CA PHE A 183 -19.72 6.23 2.15
C PHE A 183 -20.83 5.37 1.52
N SER A 184 -21.15 5.64 0.26
CA SER A 184 -22.04 4.80 -0.54
C SER A 184 -21.25 4.02 -1.59
N ALA A 185 -21.84 2.96 -2.13
CA ALA A 185 -21.27 2.19 -3.23
C ALA A 185 -20.91 3.09 -4.43
N GLU A 186 -21.80 4.02 -4.80
CA GLU A 186 -21.59 4.96 -5.92
C GLU A 186 -20.35 5.82 -5.67
N SER A 187 -20.25 6.39 -4.47
CA SER A 187 -19.15 7.29 -4.13
C SER A 187 -17.79 6.58 -4.07
N LEU A 188 -17.77 5.30 -3.68
CA LEU A 188 -16.56 4.48 -3.69
C LEU A 188 -16.14 4.19 -5.12
N ILE A 189 -17.07 3.73 -5.96
CA ILE A 189 -16.82 3.39 -7.36
C ILE A 189 -16.37 4.62 -8.15
N GLU A 190 -17.06 5.74 -7.98
CA GLU A 190 -16.71 7.02 -8.62
C GLU A 190 -15.25 7.39 -8.36
N LYS A 191 -14.85 7.32 -7.08
CA LYS A 191 -13.49 7.67 -6.64
C LYS A 191 -12.45 6.61 -7.01
N ALA A 192 -12.77 5.33 -6.89
CA ALA A 192 -11.81 4.25 -7.11
C ALA A 192 -11.40 4.09 -8.58
N PHE A 193 -12.31 4.42 -9.50
CA PHE A 193 -12.11 4.26 -10.94
C PHE A 193 -11.95 5.60 -11.68
N ASP A 194 -12.04 6.74 -11.00
CA ASP A 194 -12.06 8.10 -11.57
C ASP A 194 -13.05 8.21 -12.74
N ILE A 195 -14.29 7.82 -12.47
CA ILE A 195 -15.43 7.92 -13.38
C ILE A 195 -16.45 8.91 -12.84
N SER A 196 -17.43 9.32 -13.65
CA SER A 196 -18.43 10.29 -13.24
C SER A 196 -19.49 9.65 -12.32
N SER A 197 -20.12 10.42 -11.45
CA SER A 197 -21.25 9.95 -10.63
C SER A 197 -22.35 9.22 -11.44
N PRO A 198 -22.79 9.72 -12.62
CA PRO A 198 -23.70 8.95 -13.49
C PRO A 198 -23.13 7.62 -13.98
N ALA A 199 -21.85 7.55 -14.33
CA ALA A 199 -21.20 6.31 -14.75
C ALA A 199 -21.10 5.29 -13.61
N ALA A 200 -20.79 5.75 -12.39
CA ALA A 200 -20.80 4.91 -11.19
C ALA A 200 -22.21 4.34 -10.91
N LYS A 201 -23.25 5.17 -11.01
CA LYS A 201 -24.64 4.72 -10.89
C LYS A 201 -25.01 3.68 -11.96
N ALA A 202 -24.62 3.91 -13.21
CA ALA A 202 -24.83 2.95 -14.30
C ALA A 202 -24.10 1.62 -14.07
N ARG A 203 -22.84 1.68 -13.59
CA ARG A 203 -22.06 0.50 -13.22
C ARG A 203 -22.76 -0.32 -12.14
N ILE A 204 -23.25 0.30 -11.07
CA ILE A 204 -24.02 -0.37 -10.02
C ILE A 204 -25.28 -1.04 -10.59
N GLY A 205 -26.04 -0.34 -11.41
CA GLY A 205 -27.27 -0.87 -12.00
C GLY A 205 -27.04 -2.08 -12.92
N LEU A 206 -25.88 -2.12 -13.59
CA LEU A 206 -25.51 -3.18 -14.53
C LEU A 206 -24.57 -4.24 -13.94
N LEU A 207 -24.12 -4.08 -12.69
CA LEU A 207 -23.07 -4.90 -12.08
C LEU A 207 -23.44 -6.39 -12.12
N GLN A 208 -24.61 -6.75 -11.60
CA GLN A 208 -25.05 -8.15 -11.58
C GLN A 208 -25.20 -8.73 -12.99
N ALA A 209 -25.71 -7.94 -13.94
CA ALA A 209 -25.90 -8.38 -15.31
C ALA A 209 -24.54 -8.70 -15.96
N ASP A 210 -23.54 -7.83 -15.76
CA ASP A 210 -22.18 -8.04 -16.26
C ASP A 210 -21.50 -9.21 -15.52
N ILE A 211 -21.57 -9.30 -14.18
CA ILE A 211 -21.02 -10.43 -13.40
C ILE A 211 -21.59 -11.78 -13.87
N ASN A 212 -22.89 -11.86 -14.13
CA ASN A 212 -23.51 -13.07 -14.66
C ASN A 212 -22.96 -13.48 -16.03
N LYS A 213 -22.40 -12.55 -16.82
CA LYS A 213 -21.72 -12.88 -18.08
C LYS A 213 -20.40 -13.62 -17.85
N TYR A 214 -19.67 -13.31 -16.78
CA TYR A 214 -18.42 -14.02 -16.45
C TYR A 214 -18.68 -15.50 -16.19
N SER A 215 -19.72 -15.82 -15.40
CA SER A 215 -20.07 -17.20 -15.09
C SER A 215 -20.70 -17.93 -16.28
N THR A 216 -21.67 -17.32 -16.97
CA THR A 216 -22.39 -17.97 -18.08
C THR A 216 -21.54 -18.17 -19.32
N SER A 217 -20.60 -17.26 -19.58
CA SER A 217 -19.81 -17.22 -20.81
C SER A 217 -18.35 -17.62 -20.62
N LYS A 218 -17.98 -18.06 -19.41
CA LYS A 218 -16.60 -18.43 -19.02
C LYS A 218 -15.56 -17.38 -19.40
N ILE A 219 -15.87 -16.10 -19.16
CA ILE A 219 -14.93 -15.01 -19.40
C ILE A 219 -13.79 -15.14 -18.39
N ASP A 220 -12.56 -15.25 -18.89
CA ASP A 220 -11.37 -15.26 -18.05
C ASP A 220 -11.09 -13.86 -17.52
N TRP A 221 -11.25 -13.69 -16.21
CA TRP A 221 -10.92 -12.46 -15.49
C TRP A 221 -9.64 -12.60 -14.66
N GLU A 222 -9.14 -13.83 -14.48
CA GLU A 222 -8.00 -14.12 -13.62
C GLU A 222 -6.74 -13.42 -14.13
N SER A 223 -6.59 -13.24 -15.45
CA SER A 223 -5.56 -12.41 -16.07
C SER A 223 -5.48 -11.04 -15.40
N THR A 224 -6.60 -10.34 -15.31
CA THR A 224 -6.66 -9.00 -14.71
C THR A 224 -6.70 -8.96 -13.18
N LYS A 225 -6.64 -10.09 -12.45
CA LYS A 225 -6.77 -10.12 -10.98
C LYS A 225 -5.67 -9.35 -10.25
N HIS A 226 -4.51 -9.25 -10.88
CA HIS A 226 -3.32 -8.57 -10.36
C HIS A 226 -3.49 -7.04 -10.31
N ILE A 227 -4.46 -6.48 -11.04
CA ILE A 227 -4.73 -5.04 -11.09
C ILE A 227 -5.25 -4.55 -9.73
N LYS A 228 -4.56 -3.59 -9.13
CA LYS A 228 -4.88 -3.03 -7.81
C LYS A 228 -5.70 -1.74 -7.91
N HIS A 229 -6.20 -1.25 -6.78
CA HIS A 229 -6.75 0.11 -6.70
C HIS A 229 -5.70 1.06 -6.13
N ALA A 230 -5.52 2.22 -6.78
CA ALA A 230 -4.73 3.32 -6.23
C ALA A 230 -5.50 4.14 -5.17
N ALA A 231 -6.81 3.93 -5.06
CA ALA A 231 -7.64 4.59 -4.06
C ALA A 231 -7.68 3.81 -2.75
N THR A 232 -7.50 4.52 -1.64
CA THR A 232 -7.63 3.97 -0.28
C THR A 232 -8.07 5.08 0.69
N TRP A 233 -8.17 4.74 1.97
CA TRP A 233 -8.53 5.66 3.04
C TRP A 233 -7.31 6.43 3.53
N TYR A 234 -7.43 7.75 3.57
CA TYR A 234 -6.38 8.66 3.99
C TYR A 234 -6.84 9.51 5.15
N CYS A 235 -5.94 9.84 6.07
CA CYS A 235 -6.23 10.86 7.07
C CYS A 235 -6.53 12.19 6.36
N SER A 236 -7.67 12.82 6.66
CA SER A 236 -8.06 14.09 6.05
C SER A 236 -7.16 15.26 6.44
N HIS A 237 -6.35 15.11 7.49
CA HIS A 237 -5.49 16.15 8.02
C HIS A 237 -4.05 16.07 7.52
N CYS A 238 -3.37 14.93 7.76
CA CYS A 238 -1.96 14.77 7.40
C CYS A 238 -1.73 13.97 6.11
N GLY A 239 -2.78 13.41 5.51
CA GLY A 239 -2.67 12.69 4.23
C GLY A 239 -2.05 11.30 4.30
N TRP A 240 -1.77 10.76 5.48
CA TRP A 240 -1.26 9.39 5.64
C TRP A 240 -2.32 8.32 5.35
N VAL A 241 -1.89 7.21 4.76
CA VAL A 241 -2.74 6.03 4.55
C VAL A 241 -3.25 5.51 5.89
N ARG A 242 -4.52 5.13 5.92
CA ARG A 242 -5.14 4.48 7.07
C ARG A 242 -4.71 3.02 7.13
N LEU A 243 -4.17 2.61 8.28
CA LEU A 243 -3.93 1.20 8.57
C LEU A 243 -5.25 0.43 8.69
N PRO A 244 -5.34 -0.83 8.23
CA PRO A 244 -6.52 -1.67 8.46
C PRO A 244 -6.92 -1.68 9.94
N GLY A 245 -8.22 -1.56 10.23
CA GLY A 245 -8.76 -1.52 11.59
C GLY A 245 -8.53 -0.24 12.41
N ALA A 246 -7.75 0.73 11.92
CA ALA A 246 -7.37 1.91 12.69
C ALA A 246 -8.51 2.92 12.91
N SER A 247 -8.87 3.19 14.17
CA SER A 247 -9.83 4.25 14.54
C SER A 247 -9.24 5.65 14.39
N HIS A 248 -7.92 5.78 14.55
CA HIS A 248 -7.17 7.05 14.55
C HIS A 248 -5.94 6.93 13.65
N CYS A 249 -5.52 8.05 13.07
CA CYS A 249 -4.32 8.13 12.26
C CYS A 249 -3.07 7.96 13.13
N PHE A 250 -2.18 7.05 12.72
CA PHE A 250 -0.94 6.77 13.46
C PHE A 250 0.02 7.96 13.50
N GLU A 251 -0.06 8.88 12.54
CA GLU A 251 0.83 10.04 12.48
C GLU A 251 0.31 11.21 13.33
N CYS A 252 -0.98 11.57 13.21
CA CYS A 252 -1.52 12.79 13.84
C CYS A 252 -2.62 12.55 14.90
N GLY A 253 -3.01 11.31 15.16
CA GLY A 253 -4.02 10.94 16.16
C GLY A 253 -5.47 11.30 15.80
N ARG A 254 -5.74 11.88 14.62
CA ARG A 254 -7.12 12.24 14.21
C ARG A 254 -7.90 11.05 13.65
N LYS A 255 -9.22 11.11 13.81
CA LYS A 255 -10.21 10.05 13.47
C LYS A 255 -10.93 10.26 12.14
N GLN A 256 -10.59 11.32 11.40
CA GLN A 256 -11.24 11.67 10.15
C GLN A 256 -10.43 11.11 8.98
N PHE A 257 -11.09 10.27 8.19
CA PHE A 257 -10.52 9.66 6.99
C PHE A 257 -11.37 9.95 5.76
N THR A 258 -10.72 10.12 4.63
CA THR A 258 -11.35 10.34 3.32
C THR A 258 -10.83 9.30 2.33
N PHE A 259 -11.73 8.73 1.56
CA PHE A 259 -11.37 7.87 0.44
C PHE A 259 -11.01 8.73 -0.76
N LYS A 260 -9.81 8.51 -1.33
CA LYS A 260 -9.33 9.22 -2.54
C LYS A 260 -8.23 8.41 -3.23
N ILE A 261 -7.97 8.72 -4.50
CA ILE A 261 -6.81 8.22 -5.26
C ILE A 261 -5.54 8.89 -4.73
N ASN A 262 -4.44 8.15 -4.69
CA ASN A 262 -3.13 8.68 -4.37
C ASN A 262 -2.15 8.51 -5.52
N ASP A 263 -1.83 9.61 -6.18
CA ASP A 263 -0.84 9.64 -7.27
C ASP A 263 0.61 9.51 -6.75
N SER A 264 0.85 9.80 -5.46
CA SER A 264 2.18 9.84 -4.85
C SER A 264 2.64 8.54 -4.19
N GLY A 265 1.82 7.47 -4.25
CA GLY A 265 2.27 6.11 -3.95
C GLY A 265 2.78 5.85 -2.52
N PHE A 266 2.54 6.75 -1.55
CA PHE A 266 2.93 6.53 -0.16
C PHE A 266 2.30 5.24 0.38
N SER A 267 3.11 4.19 0.44
CA SER A 267 2.79 2.93 1.10
C SER A 267 3.43 2.96 2.47
N TYR A 268 2.65 2.57 3.45
CA TYR A 268 3.14 2.12 4.72
C TYR A 268 3.89 0.77 4.52
N ARG A 269 5.02 0.55 5.21
CA ARG A 269 5.77 -0.72 5.14
C ARG A 269 5.29 -1.64 6.24
N ASP A 270 4.99 -2.88 5.89
CA ASP A 270 4.74 -3.90 6.90
C ASP A 270 6.07 -4.33 7.51
N LEU A 271 6.35 -3.87 8.73
CA LEU A 271 7.61 -4.19 9.43
C LEU A 271 7.55 -5.54 10.15
N GLY A 272 6.47 -6.29 9.99
CA GLY A 272 6.33 -7.64 10.52
C GLY A 272 6.17 -7.67 12.04
N VAL A 273 5.32 -8.57 12.50
CA VAL A 273 5.17 -8.89 13.91
C VAL A 273 5.16 -10.41 14.02
N ASN A 274 6.00 -10.97 14.89
CA ASN A 274 6.03 -12.42 15.11
C ASN A 274 4.82 -12.87 15.96
N PHE A 275 4.70 -14.18 16.19
CA PHE A 275 3.60 -14.76 16.96
C PHE A 275 3.60 -14.40 18.45
N HIS A 276 4.69 -13.81 18.96
CA HIS A 276 4.81 -13.25 20.31
C HIS A 276 4.53 -11.74 20.34
N THR A 277 3.97 -11.16 19.28
CA THR A 277 3.66 -9.73 19.17
C THR A 277 4.89 -8.80 19.18
N GLN A 278 6.07 -9.33 18.88
CA GLN A 278 7.33 -8.56 18.80
C GLN A 278 7.61 -8.14 17.37
N PHE A 279 8.20 -6.96 17.18
CA PHE A 279 8.72 -6.54 15.89
C PHE A 279 9.78 -7.53 15.39
N SER A 280 9.53 -8.11 14.23
CA SER A 280 10.44 -9.09 13.63
C SER A 280 10.35 -8.99 12.10
N PRO A 281 11.42 -8.54 11.42
CA PRO A 281 12.72 -8.17 11.97
C PRO A 281 12.70 -6.89 12.85
N CYS A 282 13.75 -6.69 13.67
CA CYS A 282 13.94 -5.44 14.40
C CYS A 282 13.99 -4.27 13.39
N PRO A 283 13.18 -3.22 13.55
CA PRO A 283 13.05 -2.14 12.56
C PRO A 283 14.30 -1.27 12.43
N VAL A 284 15.25 -1.36 13.38
CA VAL A 284 16.51 -0.59 13.37
C VAL A 284 17.68 -1.39 12.81
N CYS A 285 17.81 -2.67 13.16
CA CYS A 285 19.01 -3.47 12.84
C CYS A 285 18.76 -4.74 12.03
N GLY A 286 17.51 -5.11 11.77
CA GLY A 286 17.18 -6.30 11.00
C GLY A 286 17.29 -7.63 11.76
N ASN A 287 17.59 -7.62 13.07
CA ASN A 287 17.67 -8.86 13.84
C ASN A 287 16.30 -9.57 13.90
N GLU A 288 16.27 -10.88 13.68
CA GLU A 288 15.05 -11.70 13.74
C GLU A 288 15.08 -12.73 14.89
N ILE A 289 16.22 -12.84 15.57
CA ILE A 289 16.44 -13.88 16.59
C ILE A 289 16.27 -13.25 17.96
N PHE A 290 15.15 -13.57 18.61
CA PHE A 290 14.81 -13.09 19.95
C PHE A 290 14.30 -14.21 20.85
N SER A 291 14.38 -14.00 22.16
CA SER A 291 13.67 -14.82 23.15
C SER A 291 12.16 -14.54 23.15
N GLU A 292 11.35 -15.51 23.57
CA GLU A 292 9.87 -15.38 23.58
C GLU A 292 9.36 -14.21 24.44
N ASP A 293 10.11 -13.89 25.51
CA ASP A 293 9.84 -12.82 26.48
C ASP A 293 10.63 -11.53 26.18
N ALA A 294 11.31 -11.44 25.04
CA ALA A 294 12.11 -10.28 24.69
C ALA A 294 11.25 -9.01 24.55
N GLY A 295 11.52 -8.01 25.39
CA GLY A 295 11.00 -6.64 25.25
C GLY A 295 11.90 -5.75 24.39
N TYR A 296 13.17 -6.11 24.23
CA TYR A 296 14.20 -5.30 23.56
C TYR A 296 15.05 -6.14 22.60
N CYS A 297 15.52 -5.49 21.54
CA CYS A 297 16.44 -6.11 20.60
C CYS A 297 17.83 -6.30 21.24
N ARG A 298 18.31 -7.54 21.30
CA ARG A 298 19.66 -7.85 21.85
C ARG A 298 20.84 -7.22 21.11
N ILE A 299 20.63 -6.73 19.88
CA ILE A 299 21.68 -6.17 19.03
C ILE A 299 21.79 -4.65 19.17
N CYS A 300 20.67 -3.94 19.16
CA CYS A 300 20.66 -2.47 19.14
C CYS A 300 19.88 -1.83 20.30
N GLY A 301 19.27 -2.64 21.19
CA GLY A 301 18.52 -2.14 22.34
C GLY A 301 17.15 -1.55 22.00
N THR A 302 16.73 -1.53 20.73
CA THR A 302 15.43 -0.99 20.34
C THR A 302 14.29 -1.82 20.95
N PRO A 303 13.28 -1.20 21.60
CA PRO A 303 12.11 -1.91 22.07
C PRO A 303 11.41 -2.64 20.93
N LEU A 304 10.97 -3.87 21.18
CA LEU A 304 10.31 -4.73 20.18
C LEU A 304 8.79 -4.53 20.14
N THR A 305 8.28 -3.55 20.88
CA THR A 305 6.88 -3.13 20.84
C THR A 305 6.79 -1.61 20.94
N ASN A 306 5.70 -1.04 20.44
CA ASN A 306 5.39 0.39 20.55
C ASN A 306 4.02 0.59 21.23
N PRO A 307 3.96 0.45 22.57
CA PRO A 307 2.70 0.53 23.31
C PRO A 307 2.14 1.96 23.33
N CYS A 308 0.83 2.07 23.52
CA CYS A 308 0.15 3.35 23.80
C CYS A 308 0.48 3.84 25.21
N THR A 309 0.69 5.15 25.38
CA THR A 309 1.00 5.74 26.70
C THR A 309 -0.16 5.71 27.69
N HIS A 310 -1.39 5.50 27.21
CA HIS A 310 -2.59 5.45 28.04
C HIS A 310 -3.07 4.03 28.35
N ASP A 311 -2.83 3.09 27.44
CA ASP A 311 -3.24 1.69 27.58
C ASP A 311 -2.17 0.82 26.92
N PRO A 312 -1.23 0.26 27.70
CA PRO A 312 -0.10 -0.51 27.17
C PRO A 312 -0.50 -1.73 26.34
N SER A 313 -1.73 -2.24 26.47
CA SER A 313 -2.22 -3.36 25.66
C SER A 313 -2.41 -2.99 24.18
N HIS A 314 -2.56 -1.69 23.88
CA HIS A 314 -2.60 -1.20 22.51
C HIS A 314 -1.18 -1.11 21.93
N LEU A 315 -0.73 -2.20 21.31
CA LEU A 315 0.54 -2.25 20.58
C LEU A 315 0.39 -1.61 19.21
N ASN A 316 1.33 -0.76 18.81
CA ASN A 316 1.27 0.00 17.57
C ASN A 316 2.43 -0.32 16.65
N HIS A 317 2.31 0.15 15.41
CA HIS A 317 3.38 0.09 14.44
C HIS A 317 4.66 0.79 14.93
N PRO A 318 5.89 0.33 14.59
CA PRO A 318 7.13 1.03 14.91
C PRO A 318 7.17 2.53 14.51
N GLU A 319 6.62 2.90 13.34
CA GLU A 319 6.56 4.30 12.89
C GLU A 319 5.42 5.11 13.53
N ALA A 320 4.53 4.49 14.31
CA ALA A 320 3.37 5.18 14.88
C ALA A 320 3.76 6.15 15.98
N LYS A 321 3.34 7.42 15.82
CA LYS A 321 3.39 8.47 16.85
C LYS A 321 2.14 8.51 17.73
N HIS A 322 1.03 8.01 17.22
CA HIS A 322 -0.26 7.99 17.90
C HIS A 322 -0.89 6.62 17.78
N CYS A 323 -1.56 6.20 18.85
CA CYS A 323 -2.20 4.90 18.94
C CYS A 323 -3.38 4.80 17.96
N TYR A 324 -3.43 3.73 17.16
CA TYR A 324 -4.51 3.55 16.17
C TYR A 324 -5.88 3.34 16.82
N ALA A 325 -5.93 2.83 18.06
CA ALA A 325 -7.17 2.55 18.77
C ALA A 325 -7.75 3.83 19.41
N CYS A 326 -6.95 4.58 20.18
CA CYS A 326 -7.44 5.69 21.00
C CYS A 326 -6.92 7.09 20.60
N GLY A 327 -5.91 7.18 19.72
CA GLY A 327 -5.34 8.44 19.23
C GLY A 327 -4.38 9.14 20.22
N LYS A 328 -4.12 8.55 21.40
CA LYS A 328 -3.11 9.05 22.35
C LYS A 328 -1.69 8.78 21.84
N PRO A 329 -0.67 9.52 22.32
CA PRO A 329 0.72 9.23 22.00
C PRO A 329 1.10 7.75 22.22
N THR A 330 2.02 7.27 21.40
CA THR A 330 2.70 6.00 21.65
C THR A 330 3.97 6.25 22.45
N ALA A 331 4.57 5.19 23.00
CA ALA A 331 5.86 5.27 23.68
C ALA A 331 6.99 5.75 22.75
N PHE A 332 6.84 5.56 21.44
CA PHE A 332 7.85 6.03 20.48
C PHE A 332 7.64 7.48 20.03
N LYS A 333 6.52 8.11 20.39
CA LYS A 333 6.30 9.50 20.00
C LYS A 333 7.42 10.38 20.57
N ASP A 334 8.11 11.08 19.69
CA ASP A 334 9.20 12.01 20.02
C ASP A 334 10.39 11.35 20.76
N SER A 335 10.52 10.02 20.68
CA SER A 335 11.66 9.27 21.26
C SER A 335 12.80 9.11 20.26
N GLU A 336 14.02 8.85 20.78
CA GLU A 336 15.18 8.54 19.94
C GLU A 336 14.93 7.30 19.06
N TYR A 337 14.18 6.31 19.56
CA TYR A 337 13.84 5.11 18.81
C TYR A 337 13.05 5.43 17.52
N HIS A 338 12.13 6.39 17.55
CA HIS A 338 11.37 6.79 16.36
C HIS A 338 12.27 7.41 15.29
N LEU A 339 13.23 8.22 15.70
CA LEU A 339 14.24 8.80 14.79
C LEU A 339 15.13 7.71 14.17
N GLN A 340 15.61 6.77 14.99
CA GLN A 340 16.45 5.65 14.51
C GLN A 340 15.69 4.74 13.54
N ILE A 341 14.42 4.44 13.82
CA ILE A 341 13.56 3.65 12.91
C ILE A 341 13.40 4.38 11.58
N LYS A 342 13.09 5.67 11.60
CA LYS A 342 12.93 6.46 10.38
C LYS A 342 14.22 6.45 9.53
N GLN A 343 15.37 6.67 10.16
CA GLN A 343 16.69 6.62 9.49
C GLN A 343 17.00 5.24 8.90
N SER A 344 16.67 4.17 9.63
CA SER A 344 16.84 2.79 9.17
C SER A 344 15.99 2.52 7.92
N LEU A 345 14.72 2.92 7.94
CA LEU A 345 13.79 2.71 6.83
C LEU A 345 14.12 3.54 5.58
N GLU A 346 14.72 4.71 5.73
CA GLU A 346 15.25 5.48 4.61
C GLU A 346 16.45 4.78 3.95
N LYS A 347 17.23 4.00 4.71
CA LYS A 347 18.47 3.35 4.26
C LYS A 347 18.27 1.96 3.67
N TYR A 348 17.38 1.14 4.22
CA TYR A 348 17.17 -0.25 3.80
C TYR A 348 15.81 -0.43 3.14
N THR A 349 15.73 -1.17 2.03
CA THR A 349 14.44 -1.53 1.42
C THR A 349 13.85 -2.79 2.05
N GLU A 350 12.56 -3.04 1.84
CA GLU A 350 11.86 -4.22 2.36
C GLU A 350 12.50 -5.50 1.79
N GLY A 351 13.08 -6.34 2.66
CA GLY A 351 13.83 -7.54 2.27
C GLY A 351 15.36 -7.42 2.30
N ASP A 352 15.92 -6.22 2.54
CA ASP A 352 17.38 -5.99 2.60
C ASP A 352 18.00 -6.19 3.98
N PHE A 353 17.23 -6.64 4.97
CA PHE A 353 17.72 -6.92 6.32
C PHE A 353 18.59 -8.20 6.32
N SER A 354 19.79 -8.10 5.76
CA SER A 354 20.81 -9.13 5.96
C SER A 354 21.32 -9.02 7.39
N MET A 355 21.08 -10.05 8.19
CA MET A 355 21.64 -10.17 9.53
C MET A 355 23.18 -10.07 9.48
N ILE A 356 23.74 -8.94 9.93
CA ILE A 356 25.19 -8.64 9.83
C ILE A 356 25.98 -9.22 11.03
N TYR A 357 25.30 -9.79 12.03
CA TYR A 357 25.93 -10.17 13.31
C TYR A 357 26.22 -11.68 13.37
N LYS A 358 27.50 -12.05 13.16
CA LYS A 358 28.03 -13.36 13.56
C LYS A 358 28.95 -13.15 14.77
N SER A 359 28.60 -13.75 15.91
CA SER A 359 29.50 -13.83 17.06
C SER A 359 30.22 -15.17 17.03
N GLU A 360 31.54 -15.12 17.16
CA GLU A 360 32.41 -16.31 17.20
C GLU A 360 32.65 -16.79 18.63
N ILE A 361 32.01 -16.17 19.64
CA ILE A 361 32.19 -16.53 21.04
C ILE A 361 31.57 -17.91 21.29
N LYS A 362 32.44 -18.90 21.54
CA LYS A 362 32.03 -20.27 21.87
C LYS A 362 31.51 -20.34 23.30
N TYR A 363 30.34 -20.95 23.49
CA TYR A 363 29.73 -21.10 24.81
C TYR A 363 28.97 -22.42 24.99
N ASP A 364 28.64 -22.75 26.23
CA ASP A 364 27.76 -23.85 26.59
C ASP A 364 26.29 -23.39 26.53
N ARG A 365 25.50 -24.01 25.65
CA ARG A 365 24.09 -23.67 25.43
C ARG A 365 23.18 -23.96 26.63
N LYS A 366 23.61 -24.78 27.60
CA LYS A 366 22.83 -25.08 28.81
C LYS A 366 23.02 -24.06 29.91
N THR A 367 24.20 -23.42 29.97
CA THR A 367 24.59 -22.53 31.09
C THR A 367 24.91 -21.11 30.65
N ASN A 368 24.90 -20.83 29.34
CA ASN A 368 25.37 -19.59 28.73
C ASN A 368 26.83 -19.20 29.07
N LYS A 369 27.58 -20.12 29.70
CA LYS A 369 28.97 -19.92 30.10
C LYS A 369 29.90 -20.06 28.89
N VAL A 370 30.81 -19.11 28.71
CA VAL A 370 31.80 -19.16 27.62
C VAL A 370 32.75 -20.36 27.80
N LYS A 371 33.10 -21.01 26.70
CA LYS A 371 34.07 -22.11 26.66
C LYS A 371 35.52 -21.61 26.57
N GLU A 372 35.68 -20.39 26.10
CA GLU A 372 36.94 -19.70 25.88
C GLU A 372 36.74 -18.24 26.28
N CYS A 373 37.63 -17.67 27.11
CA CYS A 373 37.46 -16.29 27.58
C CYS A 373 37.65 -15.31 26.40
N PRO A 374 36.64 -14.50 26.02
CA PRO A 374 36.75 -13.63 24.84
C PRO A 374 37.76 -12.50 24.99
N ARG A 375 38.27 -12.24 26.21
CA ARG A 375 39.32 -11.23 26.47
C ARG A 375 40.74 -11.78 26.37
N CYS A 376 40.98 -12.97 26.90
CA CYS A 376 42.33 -13.50 27.10
C CYS A 376 42.54 -14.94 26.60
N GLN A 377 41.51 -15.51 25.96
CA GLN A 377 41.52 -16.85 25.36
C GLN A 377 41.77 -18.00 26.34
N ASN A 378 41.66 -17.76 27.65
CA ASN A 378 41.74 -18.82 28.65
C ASN A 378 40.58 -19.81 28.50
N GLU A 379 40.88 -21.10 28.36
CA GLU A 379 39.90 -22.20 28.24
C GLU A 379 39.69 -22.97 29.55
N GLU A 380 40.56 -22.76 30.54
CA GLU A 380 40.53 -23.50 31.81
C GLU A 380 39.71 -22.78 32.88
N PHE A 381 38.51 -23.31 33.16
CA PHE A 381 37.61 -22.79 34.20
C PHE A 381 37.27 -23.88 35.22
N SER A 382 37.16 -23.50 36.49
CA SER A 382 36.50 -24.36 37.48
C SER A 382 35.01 -24.47 37.15
N ALA A 383 34.37 -25.59 37.51
CA ALA A 383 32.95 -25.82 37.22
C ALA A 383 32.05 -24.68 37.75
N ASP A 384 32.33 -24.23 38.96
CA ASP A 384 31.65 -23.16 39.71
C ASP A 384 32.18 -21.74 39.43
N ALA A 385 33.23 -21.59 38.60
CA ALA A 385 33.81 -20.28 38.33
C ALA A 385 32.79 -19.34 37.67
N THR A 386 32.63 -18.15 38.23
CA THR A 386 31.80 -17.06 37.67
C THR A 386 32.63 -16.03 36.90
N TYR A 387 33.93 -15.96 37.17
CA TYR A 387 34.89 -15.04 36.53
C TYR A 387 36.10 -15.80 35.97
N CYS A 388 36.71 -15.24 34.93
CA CYS A 388 37.98 -15.74 34.40
C CYS A 388 39.11 -15.51 35.39
N ARG A 389 39.84 -16.57 35.75
CA ARG A 389 40.99 -16.51 36.68
C ARG A 389 42.18 -15.71 36.15
N ILE A 390 42.24 -15.43 34.85
CA ILE A 390 43.36 -14.70 34.22
C ILE A 390 43.09 -13.20 34.16
N CYS A 391 41.89 -12.78 33.75
CA CYS A 391 41.61 -11.38 33.44
C CYS A 391 40.39 -10.80 34.19
N GLY A 392 39.71 -11.58 35.03
CA GLY A 392 38.57 -11.14 35.83
C GLY A 392 37.27 -10.93 35.04
N LEU A 393 37.21 -11.23 33.74
CA LEU A 393 35.98 -11.08 32.96
C LEU A 393 34.90 -12.08 33.42
N PRO A 394 33.62 -11.68 33.57
CA PRO A 394 32.53 -12.62 33.80
C PRO A 394 32.42 -13.69 32.71
N LEU A 395 32.22 -14.94 33.12
CA LEU A 395 32.12 -16.08 32.18
C LEU A 395 30.72 -16.26 31.59
N VAL A 396 29.73 -15.56 32.14
CA VAL A 396 28.37 -15.44 31.58
C VAL A 396 28.14 -13.96 31.30
N ASN A 397 27.61 -13.65 30.12
CA ASN A 397 27.28 -12.28 29.75
C ASN A 397 26.05 -11.82 30.54
N ARG A 398 26.15 -10.70 31.24
CA ARG A 398 25.06 -10.16 32.08
C ARG A 398 24.78 -8.71 31.72
N CYS A 399 23.54 -8.27 31.95
CA CYS A 399 23.20 -6.85 31.80
C CYS A 399 23.74 -6.04 32.97
N ILE A 400 24.10 -4.80 32.69
CA ILE A 400 24.55 -3.85 33.71
C ILE A 400 23.29 -3.32 34.42
N PRO A 401 23.17 -3.47 35.74
CA PRO A 401 22.03 -2.92 36.49
C PRO A 401 21.89 -1.41 36.28
N ALA A 402 20.67 -0.98 36.00
CA ALA A 402 20.30 0.43 36.06
C ALA A 402 20.06 0.82 37.51
N GLN A 403 20.49 2.03 37.89
CA GLN A 403 20.17 2.60 39.19
C GLN A 403 18.86 3.37 39.10
N TRP A 404 17.97 3.16 40.06
CA TRP A 404 16.74 3.92 40.20
C TRP A 404 16.62 4.45 41.63
N GLU A 405 16.04 5.64 41.74
CA GLU A 405 15.83 6.33 43.01
C GLU A 405 14.36 6.15 43.42
N ASP A 406 14.11 5.72 44.65
CA ASP A 406 12.75 5.65 45.20
C ASP A 406 12.23 7.05 45.61
N ASP A 407 10.94 7.16 45.94
CA ASP A 407 10.31 8.42 46.37
C ASP A 407 10.96 9.04 47.63
N TYR A 408 11.86 8.31 48.30
CA TYR A 408 12.59 8.72 49.50
C TYR A 408 14.06 9.05 49.24
N GLY A 409 14.52 9.00 47.98
CA GLY A 409 15.89 9.31 47.59
C GLY A 409 16.89 8.17 47.74
N ASN A 410 16.44 6.94 47.97
CA ASN A 410 17.35 5.79 48.05
C ASN A 410 17.60 5.20 46.66
N LEU A 411 18.87 4.94 46.37
CA LEU A 411 19.30 4.30 45.13
C LEU A 411 19.23 2.78 45.26
N HIS A 412 18.57 2.15 44.29
CA HIS A 412 18.45 0.70 44.16
C HIS A 412 18.98 0.26 42.79
N ASP A 413 19.68 -0.87 42.76
CA ASP A 413 20.13 -1.49 41.51
C ASP A 413 19.02 -2.41 40.96
N SER A 414 18.75 -2.33 39.65
CA SER A 414 17.85 -3.26 38.99
C SER A 414 18.43 -4.68 38.94
N GLN A 415 17.56 -5.67 38.77
CA GLN A 415 18.01 -7.06 38.66
C GLN A 415 18.90 -7.26 37.43
N SER A 416 20.05 -7.92 37.62
CA SER A 416 20.91 -8.34 36.52
C SER A 416 20.42 -9.65 35.89
N HIS A 417 20.30 -9.66 34.56
CA HIS A 417 19.84 -10.80 33.77
C HIS A 417 20.99 -11.48 33.03
N GLU A 418 20.92 -12.79 32.86
CA GLU A 418 21.84 -13.56 32.01
C GLU A 418 21.45 -13.40 30.54
N ASN A 419 22.45 -13.28 29.68
CA ASN A 419 22.28 -13.03 28.26
C ASN A 419 23.17 -13.97 27.44
N LEU A 420 22.81 -14.14 26.17
CA LEU A 420 23.70 -14.83 25.24
C LEU A 420 25.02 -14.06 25.09
N PRO A 421 26.14 -14.75 24.81
CA PRO A 421 27.43 -14.09 24.66
C PRO A 421 27.51 -13.06 23.52
N ASP A 422 26.63 -13.17 22.52
CA ASP A 422 26.52 -12.24 21.39
C ASP A 422 25.58 -11.06 21.65
N SER A 423 24.85 -11.06 22.77
CA SER A 423 23.95 -9.99 23.17
C SER A 423 24.73 -8.74 23.58
N ARG A 424 24.48 -7.64 22.86
CA ARG A 424 24.98 -6.30 23.18
C ARG A 424 24.12 -5.61 24.23
N PHE A 425 22.83 -5.87 24.15
CA PHE A 425 21.80 -5.37 25.05
C PHE A 425 20.99 -6.53 25.61
N CYS A 426 20.40 -6.32 26.78
CA CYS A 426 19.53 -7.30 27.41
C CYS A 426 18.15 -7.32 26.78
N GLU A 427 17.64 -8.51 26.46
CA GLU A 427 16.31 -8.66 25.86
C GLU A 427 15.17 -8.31 26.83
N GLN A 428 15.41 -8.39 28.15
CA GLN A 428 14.40 -8.15 29.17
C GLN A 428 14.36 -6.70 29.65
N CYS A 429 15.52 -6.08 29.94
CA CYS A 429 15.58 -4.72 30.48
C CYS A 429 16.12 -3.66 29.51
N GLY A 430 16.67 -4.04 28.35
CA GLY A 430 17.24 -3.10 27.39
C GLY A 430 18.64 -2.57 27.74
N GLU A 431 19.13 -2.82 28.96
CA GLU A 431 20.44 -2.33 29.41
C GLU A 431 21.62 -2.97 28.65
N PRO A 432 22.73 -2.24 28.44
CA PRO A 432 23.92 -2.78 27.82
C PRO A 432 24.50 -3.94 28.63
N THR A 433 25.09 -4.90 27.94
CA THR A 433 25.74 -6.04 28.57
C THR A 433 27.18 -5.73 28.96
N VAL A 434 27.72 -6.49 29.92
CA VAL A 434 29.11 -6.39 30.33
C VAL A 434 30.05 -6.61 29.13
N TYR A 435 29.69 -7.48 28.18
CA TYR A 435 30.55 -7.74 27.01
C TYR A 435 30.57 -6.56 26.03
N LEU A 436 29.45 -5.83 25.88
CA LEU A 436 29.43 -4.57 25.14
C LEU A 436 30.27 -3.49 25.84
N GLN A 437 30.06 -3.27 27.14
CA GLN A 437 30.79 -2.25 27.91
C GLN A 437 32.30 -2.46 27.91
N ASN A 438 32.74 -3.73 27.90
CA ASN A 438 34.15 -4.08 27.83
C ASN A 438 34.71 -4.13 26.41
N LYS A 439 33.97 -3.61 25.40
CA LYS A 439 34.36 -3.54 23.99
C LYS A 439 34.73 -4.89 23.37
N LEU A 440 34.16 -5.98 23.89
CA LEU A 440 34.30 -7.32 23.30
C LEU A 440 33.34 -7.53 22.12
N LEU A 441 32.26 -6.74 22.11
CA LEU A 441 31.29 -6.69 21.03
C LEU A 441 31.30 -5.29 20.42
N LYS A 442 31.45 -5.19 19.09
CA LYS A 442 31.32 -3.91 18.38
C LYS A 442 29.89 -3.38 18.46
N THR A 443 29.68 -2.08 18.57
CA THR A 443 28.34 -1.46 18.53
C THR A 443 27.65 -1.67 17.18
N TYR A 444 26.33 -1.45 17.13
CA TYR A 444 25.56 -1.48 15.87
C TYR A 444 26.16 -0.51 14.82
N ARG A 445 26.44 0.73 15.24
CA ARG A 445 27.03 1.78 14.38
C ARG A 445 28.42 1.42 13.86
N GLU A 446 29.28 0.87 14.72
CA GLU A 446 30.63 0.43 14.34
C GLU A 446 30.61 -0.67 13.28
N VAL A 447 29.66 -1.62 13.36
CA VAL A 447 29.50 -2.67 12.35
C VAL A 447 29.05 -2.09 11.01
N LEU A 448 28.27 -1.01 11.02
CA LEU A 448 27.85 -0.30 9.81
C LEU A 448 28.94 0.63 9.23
N GLY A 449 30.09 0.78 9.90
CA GLY A 449 31.14 1.71 9.49
C GLY A 449 30.72 3.19 9.56
N LEU A 450 29.76 3.52 10.42
CA LEU A 450 29.34 4.90 10.65
C LEU A 450 30.35 5.60 11.59
N PRO A 451 30.66 6.89 11.35
CA PRO A 451 31.57 7.65 12.22
C PRO A 451 31.02 7.73 13.65
N GLU A 452 31.92 7.75 14.65
CA GLU A 452 31.55 7.99 16.06
C GLU A 452 31.05 9.44 16.20
N ASP A 453 29.91 9.64 16.88
CA ASP A 453 29.48 10.98 17.28
C ASP A 453 30.39 11.43 18.43
N ASP A 454 31.24 12.42 18.18
CA ASP A 454 32.16 13.03 19.17
C ASP A 454 31.44 13.92 20.22
N GLU A 455 30.13 13.75 20.43
CA GLU A 455 29.38 14.51 21.41
C GLU A 455 28.95 13.64 22.60
N LYS A 456 29.64 13.85 23.72
CA LYS A 456 29.03 13.68 25.05
C LYS A 456 27.76 14.53 25.07
N VAL A 457 26.61 13.91 24.85
CA VAL A 457 25.32 14.50 25.23
C VAL A 457 25.42 14.76 26.73
N ARG A 458 25.64 16.02 27.10
CA ARG A 458 25.44 16.47 28.48
C ARG A 458 23.98 16.19 28.79
N PHE A 459 23.74 15.40 29.84
CA PHE A 459 22.45 15.40 30.51
C PHE A 459 22.12 16.85 30.83
N ASP A 460 21.07 17.37 30.20
CA ASP A 460 20.50 18.65 30.55
C ASP A 460 19.69 18.44 31.83
N ASN A 461 20.29 18.82 32.97
CA ASN A 461 19.65 18.73 34.29
C ASN A 461 18.54 19.78 34.47
N ASP A 462 18.25 20.59 33.46
CA ASP A 462 17.24 21.65 33.49
C ASP A 462 16.01 21.35 32.61
N ILE A 463 15.51 20.11 32.63
CA ILE A 463 14.12 19.84 32.24
C ILE A 463 13.27 19.91 33.53
N PRO A 464 12.59 21.04 33.81
CA PRO A 464 11.61 21.07 34.87
C PRO A 464 10.41 20.22 34.43
N PHE A 465 9.81 19.51 35.38
CA PHE A 465 8.44 19.01 35.25
C PHE A 465 7.49 20.05 34.67
#